data_AF-A0A8T7ADJ4-F1
#
_entry.id   AF-A0A8T7ADJ4-F1
#
_cell.length_a   1.000
_cell.length_b   1.000
_cell.length_c   1.000
_cell.angle_alpha   90.00
_cell.angle_beta   90.00
_cell.angle_gamma   90.00
#
_symmetry.space_group_name_H-M   'P 1'
#
loop_
_entity.id
_entity.type
_entity.pdbx_description
1 polymer ?
#
loop_
_entity_poly.entity_id
_entity_poly.type
_entity_poly.pdbx_seq_one_letter_code
_entity_poly.pdbx_strand_id
1 'polypeptide(L)'
;MIKIIKLFGVFLVLFSGAGAVFVFSPSAQLWLMQQFAPDHPFTAGHATPAPNYAETANWLAHPDVADNADWAPAGFPAIKSDVANAYVFFIHPTAYLG
;
A
#
# COMPACT_ATOMS: atom_id res chain seq x y z
N MET A 1 23.07 41.40 8.42
CA MET A 1 23.27 40.46 7.30
C MET A 1 24.13 39.24 7.65
N ILE A 2 25.39 39.39 8.09
CA ILE A 2 26.29 38.23 8.36
C ILE A 2 25.73 37.23 9.38
N LYS A 3 25.05 37.70 10.43
CA LYS A 3 24.39 36.83 11.43
C LYS A 3 23.27 35.97 10.83
N ILE A 4 22.50 36.52 9.88
CA ILE A 4 21.39 35.83 9.21
C ILE A 4 21.94 34.76 8.25
N ILE A 5 23.01 35.08 7.51
CA ILE A 5 23.67 34.13 6.61
C ILE A 5 24.26 32.94 7.39
N LYS A 6 24.90 33.20 8.53
CA LYS A 6 25.40 32.13 9.41
C LYS A 6 24.28 31.27 9.97
N LEU A 7 23.16 31.87 10.37
CA LEU A 7 21.99 31.15 10.87
C LEU A 7 21.39 30.26 9.77
N PHE A 8 21.27 30.78 8.56
CA PHE A 8 20.78 30.01 7.41
C PHE A 8 21.71 28.86 7.05
N GLY A 9 23.03 29.07 7.07
CA GLY A 9 24.01 28.02 6.84
C GLY A 9 23.93 26.90 7.87
N VAL A 10 23.77 27.23 9.16
CA VAL A 10 23.56 26.23 10.22
C VAL A 10 22.27 25.45 10.00
N PHE A 11 21.17 26.12 9.66
CA PHE A 11 19.90 25.45 9.37
C PHE A 11 20.01 24.46 8.21
N LEU A 12 20.69 24.86 7.12
CA LEU A 12 20.88 24.02 5.95
C LEU A 12 21.70 22.76 6.27
N VAL A 13 22.77 22.90 7.06
CA VAL A 13 23.58 21.75 7.51
C VAL A 13 22.75 20.81 8.40
N LEU A 14 21.98 21.34 9.33
CA LEU A 14 21.11 20.53 10.21
C LEU A 14 20.02 19.80 9.43
N PHE A 15 19.38 20.49 8.48
CA PHE A 15 18.31 19.90 7.66
C PHE A 15 18.86 18.79 6.75
N SER A 16 19.99 19.02 6.09
CA SER A 16 20.68 18.01 5.28
C SER A 16 21.14 16.82 6.13
N GLY A 17 21.63 17.07 7.34
CA GLY A 17 22.03 16.02 8.28
C GLY A 17 20.83 15.16 8.72
N ALA A 18 19.71 15.79 9.07
CA ALA A 18 18.48 15.07 9.39
C ALA A 18 17.94 14.28 8.20
N GLY A 19 17.99 14.85 6.99
CA GLY A 19 17.63 14.17 5.76
C GLY A 19 18.49 12.95 5.48
N ALA A 20 19.81 13.06 5.67
CA ALA A 20 20.73 11.92 5.52
C ALA A 20 20.44 10.82 6.55
N VAL A 21 20.19 11.18 7.82
CA VAL A 21 19.77 10.20 8.85
C VAL A 21 18.50 9.49 8.42
N PHE A 22 17.50 10.21 7.91
CA PHE A 22 16.26 9.62 7.45
C PHE A 22 16.43 8.66 6.26
N VAL A 23 17.23 9.05 5.26
CA VAL A 23 17.46 8.22 4.06
C VAL A 23 18.26 6.96 4.37
N PHE A 24 19.26 7.06 5.25
CA PHE A 24 20.23 5.98 5.48
C PHE A 24 20.01 5.20 6.79
N SER A 25 19.03 5.55 7.62
CA SER A 25 18.70 4.83 8.86
C SER A 25 17.37 4.08 8.76
N PRO A 26 17.39 2.74 8.67
CA PRO A 26 16.17 1.94 8.72
C PRO A 26 15.36 2.18 9.99
N SER A 27 16.01 2.42 11.12
CA SER A 27 15.34 2.69 12.39
C SER A 27 14.57 4.01 12.36
N ALA A 28 15.12 5.06 11.73
CA ALA A 28 14.42 6.34 11.56
C ALA A 28 13.21 6.21 10.63
N GLN A 29 13.34 5.39 9.57
CA GLN A 29 12.24 5.09 8.65
C GLN A 29 11.13 4.30 9.33
N LEU A 30 11.49 3.25 10.09
CA LEU A 30 10.53 2.46 10.87
C LEU A 30 9.80 3.31 11.91
N TRP A 31 10.52 4.18 12.61
CA TRP A 31 9.92 5.11 13.57
C TRP A 31 8.88 6.04 12.92
N LEU A 32 9.16 6.55 11.71
CA LEU A 32 8.18 7.35 10.95
C LEU A 32 6.97 6.50 10.52
N MET A 33 7.21 5.29 10.01
CA MET A 33 6.13 4.38 9.57
C MET A 33 5.20 4.03 10.74
N GLN A 34 5.72 3.90 11.96
CA GLN A 34 4.93 3.67 13.17
C GLN A 34 3.99 4.85 13.51
N GLN A 35 4.28 6.07 13.05
CA GLN A 35 3.37 7.21 13.22
C GLN A 35 2.11 7.09 12.36
N PHE A 36 2.13 6.24 11.32
CA PHE A 36 0.97 5.94 10.47
C PHE A 36 0.23 4.66 10.90
N ALA A 37 0.65 4.03 12.00
CA ALA A 37 -0.07 2.89 12.54
C ALA A 37 -1.44 3.33 13.10
N PRO A 38 -2.45 2.44 13.13
CA PRO A 38 -3.72 2.72 13.79
C PRO A 38 -3.50 3.14 15.25
N ASP A 39 -4.16 4.22 15.67
CA ASP A 39 -4.10 4.76 17.04
C ASP A 39 -4.97 3.97 18.04
N HIS A 40 -5.79 3.04 17.55
CA HIS A 40 -6.62 2.16 18.35
C HIS A 40 -6.68 0.73 17.77
N PRO A 41 -6.97 -0.30 18.59
CA PRO A 41 -7.18 -1.66 18.11
C PRO A 41 -8.39 -1.76 17.18
N PHE A 42 -8.36 -2.76 16.29
CA PHE A 42 -9.52 -3.10 15.48
C PHE A 42 -10.76 -3.34 16.36
N THR A 43 -11.90 -2.81 15.91
CA THR A 43 -13.21 -3.07 16.52
C THR A 43 -14.21 -3.48 15.46
N ALA A 44 -14.92 -4.58 15.71
CA ALA A 44 -15.94 -5.09 14.80
C ALA A 44 -17.13 -4.13 14.62
N GLY A 45 -17.34 -3.19 15.56
CA GLY A 45 -18.46 -2.24 15.49
C GLY A 45 -18.38 -1.22 14.36
N HIS A 46 -17.17 -0.98 13.81
CA HIS A 46 -16.95 -0.08 12.66
C HIS A 46 -16.64 -0.83 11.36
N ALA A 47 -16.63 -2.17 11.38
CA ALA A 47 -16.37 -2.95 10.19
C ALA A 47 -17.54 -2.82 9.20
N THR A 48 -17.26 -2.55 7.94
CA THR A 48 -18.27 -2.64 6.89
C THR A 48 -18.74 -4.09 6.77
N PRO A 49 -20.02 -4.34 6.42
CA PRO A 49 -20.49 -5.68 6.12
C PRO A 49 -19.60 -6.37 5.09
N ALA A 50 -19.39 -7.68 5.24
CA ALA A 50 -18.68 -8.45 4.24
C ALA A 50 -19.40 -8.35 2.88
N PRO A 51 -18.68 -8.26 1.76
CA PRO A 51 -19.28 -8.30 0.44
C PRO A 51 -20.11 -9.57 0.23
N ASN A 52 -21.22 -9.47 -0.50
CA ASN A 52 -22.00 -10.64 -0.88
C ASN A 52 -21.35 -11.35 -2.07
N TYR A 53 -20.56 -12.39 -1.81
CA TYR A 53 -19.86 -13.14 -2.86
C TYR A 53 -20.77 -14.00 -3.75
N ALA A 54 -22.08 -14.05 -3.51
CA ALA A 54 -23.03 -14.58 -4.48
C ALA A 54 -23.25 -13.62 -5.68
N GLU A 55 -22.89 -12.34 -5.53
CA GLU A 55 -23.02 -11.33 -6.59
C GLU A 55 -21.68 -11.16 -7.32
N THR A 56 -21.68 -11.41 -8.63
CA THR A 56 -20.49 -11.27 -9.49
C THR A 56 -19.81 -9.90 -9.36
N ALA A 57 -20.56 -8.83 -9.11
CA ALA A 57 -20.03 -7.47 -8.96
C ALA A 57 -19.10 -7.29 -7.74
N ASN A 58 -19.17 -8.20 -6.75
CA ASN A 58 -18.32 -8.16 -5.56
C ASN A 58 -16.99 -8.93 -5.73
N TRP A 59 -16.70 -9.44 -6.93
CA TRP A 59 -15.46 -10.12 -7.26
C TRP A 59 -14.55 -9.21 -8.08
N LEU A 60 -13.25 -9.17 -7.72
CA LEU A 60 -12.25 -8.41 -8.47
C LEU A 60 -11.73 -9.15 -9.71
N ALA A 61 -11.85 -10.49 -9.73
CA ALA A 61 -11.36 -11.37 -10.77
C ALA A 61 -12.27 -12.60 -10.87
N HIS A 62 -13.52 -12.39 -11.31
CA HIS A 62 -14.47 -13.51 -11.44
C HIS A 62 -14.19 -14.28 -12.74
N PRO A 63 -14.18 -15.63 -12.74
CA PRO A 63 -13.80 -16.41 -13.93
C PRO A 63 -14.68 -16.19 -15.15
N ASP A 64 -15.93 -15.78 -14.94
CA ASP A 64 -16.90 -15.47 -16.00
C ASP A 64 -16.91 -13.99 -16.42
N VAL A 65 -16.03 -13.16 -15.85
CA VAL A 65 -15.93 -11.72 -16.15
C VAL A 65 -14.62 -11.47 -16.89
N ALA A 66 -14.73 -10.87 -18.08
CA ALA A 66 -13.56 -10.42 -18.81
C ALA A 66 -13.01 -9.13 -18.18
N ASP A 67 -11.83 -9.21 -17.56
CA ASP A 67 -11.21 -8.08 -16.85
C ASP A 67 -9.67 -8.07 -16.92
N ASN A 68 -9.03 -7.19 -16.16
CA ASN A 68 -7.57 -7.04 -16.20
C ASN A 68 -6.82 -8.23 -15.55
N ALA A 69 -7.50 -9.09 -14.81
CA ALA A 69 -6.92 -10.32 -14.27
C ALA A 69 -6.67 -11.38 -15.36
N ASP A 70 -7.30 -11.25 -16.53
CA ASP A 70 -7.06 -12.13 -17.70
C ASP A 70 -5.78 -11.80 -18.46
N TRP A 71 -5.08 -10.72 -18.08
CA TRP A 71 -3.88 -10.28 -18.78
C TRP A 71 -2.75 -11.30 -18.67
N ALA A 72 -2.11 -11.58 -19.81
CA ALA A 72 -0.89 -12.37 -19.88
C ALA A 72 0.22 -11.59 -20.63
N PRO A 73 1.50 -11.78 -20.24
CA PRO A 73 2.62 -11.18 -20.96
C PRO A 73 2.69 -11.60 -22.42
N ALA A 74 3.25 -10.74 -23.27
CA ALA A 74 3.47 -11.07 -24.69
C ALA A 74 4.30 -12.35 -24.85
N GLY A 75 3.85 -13.25 -25.73
CA GLY A 75 4.47 -14.57 -25.94
C GLY A 75 3.97 -15.66 -24.99
N PHE A 76 3.11 -15.33 -24.02
CA PHE A 76 2.46 -16.29 -23.13
C PHE A 76 0.94 -16.24 -23.32
N PRO A 77 0.28 -17.36 -23.66
CA PRO A 77 -1.16 -17.39 -23.75
C PRO A 77 -1.78 -17.23 -22.35
N ALA A 78 -2.80 -16.38 -22.24
CA ALA A 78 -3.64 -16.34 -21.05
C ALA A 78 -4.32 -17.71 -20.86
N ILE A 79 -4.31 -18.21 -19.63
CA ILE A 79 -5.02 -19.44 -19.28
C ILE A 79 -6.49 -19.08 -19.18
N LYS A 80 -7.33 -19.77 -19.95
CA LYS A 80 -8.78 -19.61 -19.82
C LYS A 80 -9.25 -20.20 -18.50
N SER A 81 -10.20 -19.52 -17.87
CA SER A 81 -10.81 -19.90 -16.59
C SER A 81 -11.38 -21.32 -16.63
N ASP A 82 -11.99 -21.75 -17.74
CA ASP A 82 -12.61 -23.06 -17.92
C ASP A 82 -11.65 -24.27 -17.88
N VAL A 83 -10.35 -24.05 -18.10
CA VAL A 83 -9.30 -25.07 -18.07
C VAL A 83 -8.27 -24.84 -16.97
N ALA A 84 -8.45 -23.81 -16.15
CA ALA A 84 -7.55 -23.51 -15.05
C ALA A 84 -7.68 -24.57 -13.94
N ASN A 85 -6.56 -25.13 -13.49
CA ASN A 85 -6.54 -26.08 -12.36
C ASN A 85 -6.82 -25.40 -11.01
N ALA A 86 -6.72 -24.07 -10.93
CA ALA A 86 -6.98 -23.28 -9.75
C ALA A 86 -7.42 -21.86 -10.15
N TYR A 87 -8.36 -21.30 -9.38
CA TYR A 87 -8.80 -19.91 -9.51
C TYR A 87 -8.07 -19.03 -8.50
N VAL A 88 -7.63 -17.86 -8.94
CA VAL A 88 -7.01 -16.85 -8.08
C VAL A 88 -8.07 -15.84 -7.69
N PHE A 89 -8.22 -15.60 -6.39
CA PHE A 89 -9.06 -14.51 -5.89
C PHE A 89 -8.19 -13.51 -5.13
N PHE A 90 -8.55 -12.24 -5.23
CA PHE A 90 -7.92 -11.17 -4.48
C PHE A 90 -8.81 -10.79 -3.29
N ILE A 91 -8.25 -10.86 -2.08
CA ILE A 91 -8.87 -10.26 -0.89
C ILE A 91 -8.27 -8.88 -0.72
N HIS A 92 -9.10 -7.84 -0.77
CA HIS A 92 -8.63 -6.47 -0.53
C HIS A 92 -8.02 -6.37 0.87
N PRO A 93 -6.80 -5.81 1.03
CA PRO A 93 -6.22 -5.62 2.34
C PRO A 93 -7.11 -4.70 3.18
N THR A 94 -7.43 -5.12 4.39
CA THR A 94 -8.17 -4.33 5.40
C THR A 94 -7.23 -3.35 6.12
N ALA A 95 -6.28 -2.77 5.39
CA ALA A 95 -5.32 -1.84 5.97
C ALA A 95 -6.02 -0.50 6.22
N TYR A 96 -6.18 -0.14 7.49
CA TYR A 96 -6.59 1.18 7.93
C TYR A 96 -5.33 2.03 8.15
N LEU A 97 -5.22 3.11 7.39
CA LEU A 97 -4.32 4.21 7.72
C LEU A 97 -5.19 5.23 8.44
N GLY A 98 -4.84 5.53 9.69
CA GLY A 98 -5.52 6.44 10.62
C GLY A 98 -6.31 7.57 9.97
#